data_AF-A0A8J5XUW4-F1
#
_entry.id   AF-A0A8J5XUW4-F1
#
_cell.length_a   1.000
_cell.length_b   1.000
_cell.length_c   1.000
_cell.angle_alpha   90.00
_cell.angle_beta   90.00
_cell.angle_gamma   90.00
#
_symmetry.space_group_name_H-M   'P 1'
#
loop_
_entity.id
_entity.type
_entity.pdbx_description
1 polymer ?
#
loop_
_entity_poly.entity_id
_entity_poly.type
_entity_poly.pdbx_seq_one_letter_code
_entity_poly.pdbx_strand_id
1 'polypeptide(L)'
;MAPTSKLATGVRSDALSGSGARPSLDFLPLLCAAVALLCILFVTVSLGSHEWIQGTVLRDGKPVEAFVGLSSVTIGGTKSAFGKLCPKGTPHAIPAHFTDTPPAVWCKCQSAGTAGNWLIWLAYVPLWVACLLSAVEGLAAVDARARSIKAQLGAMGLANPRVLIGFWAVSWVCLFLGLLAYAGAAPDSLGWGTVHFEASFGLARLSFLLVTICTAAITAKLLRLWHEENFGEALGDFTESRGIRRALYLTLFAQLLLFLLTSIANLDWQALIPLFALYYLDTDKANFLVLYLTLTVMTLLFDCMRLSALPRWAFMDGKDAFAEAVYIVIFLAKFGVLFLLAALKRQELASTQYPPAGDGREPEIAE
;
A
#
# COMPACT_ATOMS: atom_id res chain seq x y z
N MET A 1 -7.71 13.17 -52.51
CA MET A 1 -7.83 12.48 -51.21
C MET A 1 -7.07 11.18 -51.30
N ALA A 2 -5.83 11.18 -50.81
CA ALA A 2 -4.95 10.02 -50.77
C ALA A 2 -4.45 9.88 -49.32
N PRO A 3 -4.48 8.66 -48.72
CA PRO A 3 -3.87 8.43 -47.42
C PRO A 3 -2.40 8.03 -47.61
N THR A 4 -1.47 8.84 -47.12
CA THR A 4 -0.04 8.51 -47.09
C THR A 4 0.46 8.28 -45.66
N SER A 5 1.22 7.20 -45.53
CA SER A 5 2.28 6.87 -44.56
C SER A 5 1.93 6.60 -43.08
N LYS A 6 1.44 5.37 -42.82
CA LYS A 6 1.81 4.58 -41.63
C LYS A 6 2.57 3.32 -42.06
N LEU A 7 3.77 3.48 -42.59
CA LEU A 7 4.61 2.38 -43.04
C LEU A 7 6.10 2.78 -42.96
N ALA A 8 6.60 3.03 -41.75
CA ALA A 8 8.03 3.24 -41.51
C ALA A 8 8.50 2.91 -40.08
N THR A 9 7.76 2.11 -39.31
CA THR A 9 8.18 1.67 -37.96
C THR A 9 8.25 0.15 -37.80
N GLY A 10 7.88 -0.64 -38.82
CA GLY A 10 7.81 -2.10 -38.73
C GLY A 10 9.06 -2.88 -39.18
N VAL A 11 10.17 -2.22 -39.54
CA VAL A 11 11.36 -2.91 -40.12
C VAL A 11 12.60 -2.80 -39.23
N ARG A 12 12.53 -2.11 -38.08
CA ARG A 12 13.68 -1.95 -37.17
C ARG A 12 13.66 -2.90 -35.96
N SER A 13 12.58 -3.68 -35.75
CA SER A 13 12.50 -4.69 -34.68
C SER A 13 13.26 -5.98 -35.00
N ASP A 14 13.35 -6.35 -36.28
CA ASP A 14 13.85 -7.68 -36.65
C ASP A 14 15.38 -7.74 -36.77
N ALA A 15 16.07 -6.59 -36.74
CA ALA A 15 17.53 -6.50 -36.83
C ALA A 15 18.24 -6.51 -35.46
N LEU A 16 17.51 -6.52 -34.35
CA LEU A 16 18.07 -6.54 -32.98
C LEU A 16 17.88 -7.88 -32.25
N SER A 17 17.24 -8.88 -32.88
CA SER A 17 17.10 -10.22 -32.28
C SER A 17 18.39 -11.06 -32.30
N GLY A 18 19.49 -10.52 -32.84
CA GLY A 18 20.76 -11.22 -33.05
C GLY A 18 21.90 -10.90 -32.06
N SER A 19 21.73 -9.97 -31.11
CA SER A 19 22.77 -9.67 -30.12
C SER A 19 22.33 -10.09 -28.73
N GLY A 20 23.02 -11.09 -28.17
CA GLY A 20 22.84 -11.70 -26.85
C GLY A 20 21.88 -10.98 -25.91
N ALA A 21 20.70 -11.58 -25.72
CA ALA A 21 19.75 -11.18 -24.69
C ALA A 21 20.48 -11.10 -23.35
N ARG A 22 20.76 -9.88 -22.91
CA ARG A 22 21.21 -9.64 -21.53
C ARG A 22 20.12 -10.22 -20.63
N PRO A 23 20.46 -10.99 -19.60
CA PRO A 23 19.46 -11.45 -18.65
C PRO A 23 18.77 -10.22 -18.05
N SER A 24 17.53 -9.96 -18.48
CA SER A 24 16.71 -8.91 -17.90
C SER A 24 16.26 -9.40 -16.53
N LEU A 25 16.72 -8.73 -15.48
CA LEU A 25 16.28 -9.00 -14.12
C LEU A 25 14.75 -8.87 -14.09
N ASP A 26 14.07 -9.93 -13.71
CA ASP A 26 12.63 -9.92 -13.51
C ASP A 26 12.33 -9.20 -12.19
N PHE A 27 12.14 -7.88 -12.28
CA PHE A 27 12.12 -6.99 -11.11
C PHE A 27 10.88 -7.18 -10.23
N LEU A 28 9.75 -7.61 -10.81
CA LEU A 28 8.48 -7.69 -10.10
C LEU A 28 8.47 -8.75 -8.98
N PRO A 29 8.92 -10.01 -9.20
CA PRO A 29 9.05 -10.99 -8.12
C PRO A 29 10.00 -10.53 -7.00
N LEU A 30 11.10 -9.86 -7.35
CA LEU A 30 12.05 -9.35 -6.35
C LEU A 30 11.42 -8.23 -5.50
N LEU A 31 10.68 -7.32 -6.13
CA LEU A 31 9.92 -6.29 -5.43
C LEU A 31 8.87 -6.91 -4.51
N CYS A 32 8.13 -7.92 -4.98
CA CYS A 32 7.14 -8.63 -4.17
C CYS A 32 7.79 -9.36 -2.98
N ALA A 33 9.00 -9.90 -3.14
CA ALA A 33 9.76 -10.47 -2.04
C ALA A 33 10.15 -9.42 -0.99
N ALA A 34 10.64 -8.26 -1.42
CA ALA A 34 10.98 -7.16 -0.51
C ALA A 34 9.75 -6.64 0.25
N VAL A 35 8.61 -6.49 -0.45
CA VAL A 35 7.33 -6.12 0.18
C VAL A 35 6.85 -7.20 1.14
N ALA A 36 7.00 -8.48 0.81
CA ALA A 36 6.65 -9.58 1.72
C ALA A 36 7.47 -9.54 3.01
N LEU A 37 8.79 -9.27 2.94
CA LEU A 37 9.63 -9.08 4.14
C LEU A 37 9.13 -7.92 5.01
N LEU A 38 8.72 -6.82 4.39
CA LEU A 38 8.15 -5.69 5.11
C LEU A 38 6.82 -6.07 5.78
N CYS A 39 5.94 -6.78 5.08
CA CYS A 39 4.69 -7.28 5.66
C CYS A 39 4.93 -8.26 6.81
N ILE A 40 5.92 -9.15 6.70
CA ILE A 40 6.33 -10.06 7.77
C ILE A 40 6.76 -9.26 9.01
N LEU A 41 7.58 -8.22 8.83
CA LEU A 41 7.99 -7.35 9.93
C LEU A 41 6.79 -6.67 10.59
N PHE A 42 5.89 -6.07 9.80
CA PHE A 42 4.70 -5.40 10.29
C PHE A 42 3.75 -6.35 11.02
N VAL A 43 3.49 -7.54 10.48
CA VAL A 43 2.69 -8.57 11.15
C VAL A 43 3.34 -9.03 12.44
N THR A 44 4.68 -9.19 12.47
CA THR A 44 5.41 -9.58 13.69
C THR A 44 5.27 -8.53 14.79
N VAL A 45 5.48 -7.25 14.44
CA VAL A 45 5.32 -6.13 15.38
C VAL A 45 3.87 -6.05 15.86
N SER A 46 2.92 -6.18 14.94
CA SER A 46 1.49 -6.15 15.23
C SER A 46 1.07 -7.27 16.20
N LEU A 47 1.50 -8.52 15.95
CA LEU A 47 1.23 -9.67 16.82
C LEU A 47 1.85 -9.53 18.23
N GLY A 48 3.03 -8.90 18.33
CA GLY A 48 3.73 -8.69 19.60
C GLY A 48 3.22 -7.50 20.42
N SER A 49 2.49 -6.58 19.80
CA SER A 49 2.00 -5.36 20.44
C SER A 49 0.66 -5.54 21.14
N HIS A 50 0.39 -4.67 22.11
CA HIS A 50 -0.86 -4.59 22.86
C HIS A 50 -1.73 -3.38 22.47
N GLU A 51 -1.30 -2.63 21.47
CA GLU A 51 -1.97 -1.44 20.95
C GLU A 51 -2.74 -1.81 19.69
N TRP A 52 -3.74 -2.69 19.82
CA TRP A 52 -4.68 -2.98 18.73
C TRP A 52 -5.93 -2.11 18.83
N ILE A 53 -6.38 -1.92 20.06
CA ILE A 53 -7.52 -1.10 20.45
C ILE A 53 -7.13 -0.25 21.65
N GLN A 54 -7.53 1.01 21.64
CA GLN A 54 -7.50 1.91 22.80
C GLN A 54 -8.93 2.27 23.19
N GLY A 55 -9.19 2.31 24.49
CA GLY A 55 -10.44 2.81 25.02
C GLY A 55 -10.26 3.25 26.47
N THR A 56 -11.33 3.80 27.04
CA THR A 56 -11.34 4.24 28.43
C THR A 56 -12.08 3.23 29.31
N VAL A 57 -11.47 2.88 30.42
CA VAL A 57 -12.11 2.11 31.50
C VAL A 57 -12.28 2.99 32.71
N LEU A 58 -13.23 2.65 33.58
CA LEU A 58 -13.27 3.21 34.94
C LEU A 58 -12.38 2.36 35.85
N ARG A 59 -11.60 3.03 36.70
CA ARG A 59 -10.86 2.42 37.80
C ARG A 59 -11.02 3.30 39.03
N ASP A 60 -11.65 2.77 40.06
CA ASP A 60 -11.97 3.48 41.30
C ASP A 60 -12.79 4.77 41.01
N GLY A 61 -13.70 4.69 40.03
CA GLY A 61 -14.52 5.81 39.58
C GLY A 61 -13.80 6.89 38.74
N LYS A 62 -12.53 6.68 38.38
CA LYS A 62 -11.78 7.59 37.49
C LYS A 62 -11.56 6.97 36.10
N PRO A 63 -11.66 7.76 35.02
CA PRO A 63 -11.32 7.27 33.69
C PRO A 63 -9.81 7.02 33.56
N VAL A 64 -9.44 5.83 33.09
CA VAL A 64 -8.06 5.42 32.82
C VAL A 64 -8.00 4.80 31.42
N GLU A 65 -6.92 5.07 30.70
CA GLU A 65 -6.69 4.47 29.38
C GLU A 65 -6.35 2.99 29.49
N ALA A 66 -6.96 2.22 28.59
CA ALA A 66 -6.73 0.79 28.43
C ALA A 66 -6.34 0.49 26.98
N PHE A 67 -5.26 -0.26 26.83
CA PHE A 67 -4.80 -0.79 25.56
C PHE A 67 -5.07 -2.28 25.50
N VAL A 68 -5.83 -2.70 24.50
CA VAL A 68 -6.26 -4.08 24.27
C VAL A 68 -5.47 -4.61 23.08
N GLY A 69 -4.70 -5.67 23.31
CA GLY A 69 -4.01 -6.43 22.27
C GLY A 69 -4.77 -7.70 21.87
N LEU A 70 -4.09 -8.59 21.16
CA LEU A 70 -4.66 -9.88 20.77
C LEU A 70 -4.79 -10.88 21.93
N SER A 71 -3.90 -10.83 22.92
CA SER A 71 -3.84 -11.82 24.01
C SER A 71 -3.83 -11.21 25.42
N SER A 72 -3.71 -9.89 25.52
CA SER A 72 -3.58 -9.17 26.78
C SER A 72 -4.20 -7.79 26.71
N VAL A 73 -4.49 -7.23 27.89
CA VAL A 73 -4.88 -5.84 28.11
C VAL A 73 -3.86 -5.17 29.03
N THR A 74 -3.58 -3.89 28.80
CA THR A 74 -2.76 -3.03 29.66
C THR A 74 -3.62 -1.88 30.16
N ILE A 75 -3.70 -1.67 31.48
CA ILE A 75 -4.44 -0.56 32.10
C ILE A 75 -3.49 0.19 33.03
N GLY A 76 -3.28 1.49 32.79
CA GLY A 76 -2.39 2.31 33.60
C GLY A 76 -1.00 1.69 33.81
N GLY A 77 -0.42 1.12 32.75
CA GLY A 77 0.88 0.43 32.78
C GLY A 77 0.88 -1.00 33.33
N THR A 78 -0.25 -1.50 33.86
CA THR A 78 -0.36 -2.89 34.36
C THR A 78 -0.89 -3.82 33.28
N LYS A 79 -0.09 -4.80 32.88
CA LYS A 79 -0.45 -5.79 31.84
C LYS A 79 -1.09 -7.04 32.45
N SER A 80 -2.21 -7.49 31.87
CA SER A 80 -2.90 -8.73 32.23
C SER A 80 -3.28 -9.53 30.99
N ALA A 81 -3.02 -10.84 31.01
CA ALA A 81 -3.42 -11.75 29.93
C ALA A 81 -4.92 -12.07 30.01
N PHE A 82 -5.61 -12.16 28.87
CA PHE A 82 -7.04 -12.48 28.85
C PHE A 82 -7.37 -13.85 29.45
N GLY A 83 -6.45 -14.82 29.35
CA GLY A 83 -6.63 -16.13 29.97
C GLY A 83 -6.85 -16.09 31.49
N LYS A 84 -6.45 -15.00 32.17
CA LYS A 84 -6.71 -14.76 33.59
C LYS A 84 -8.04 -14.03 33.85
N LEU A 85 -8.49 -13.19 32.90
CA LEU A 85 -9.69 -12.36 33.04
C LEU A 85 -10.96 -13.11 32.62
N CYS A 86 -10.86 -14.01 31.63
CA CYS A 86 -11.97 -14.82 31.12
C CYS A 86 -11.51 -16.27 30.87
N PRO A 87 -11.17 -17.05 31.91
CA PRO A 87 -10.87 -18.46 31.75
C PRO A 87 -12.08 -19.18 31.14
N LYS A 88 -11.87 -19.88 30.01
CA LYS A 88 -12.90 -20.65 29.29
C LYS A 88 -14.13 -19.84 28.83
N GLY A 89 -13.99 -18.53 28.62
CA GLY A 89 -15.10 -17.68 28.14
C GLY A 89 -16.19 -17.40 29.18
N THR A 90 -15.95 -17.78 30.44
CA THR A 90 -16.84 -17.42 31.56
C THR A 90 -16.26 -16.23 32.33
N PRO A 91 -17.09 -15.24 32.69
CA PRO A 91 -16.73 -14.19 33.65
C PRO A 91 -16.13 -14.81 34.91
N HIS A 92 -14.86 -14.58 35.20
CA HIS A 92 -14.28 -14.98 36.48
C HIS A 92 -14.02 -13.78 37.36
N ALA A 93 -13.74 -14.00 38.65
CA ALA A 93 -13.50 -12.94 39.62
C ALA A 93 -12.41 -12.01 39.08
N ILE A 94 -12.87 -10.86 38.60
CA ILE A 94 -12.03 -9.86 37.97
C ILE A 94 -11.07 -9.33 39.05
N PRO A 95 -9.75 -9.25 38.80
CA PRO A 95 -8.84 -8.63 39.76
C PRO A 95 -9.34 -7.24 40.13
N ALA A 96 -9.19 -6.80 41.38
CA ALA A 96 -9.76 -5.55 41.91
C ALA A 96 -9.51 -4.29 41.05
N HIS A 97 -8.48 -4.31 40.18
CA HIS A 97 -8.15 -3.21 39.27
C HIS A 97 -8.99 -3.15 37.97
N PHE A 98 -9.89 -4.10 37.74
CA PHE A 98 -10.66 -4.26 36.50
C PHE A 98 -12.19 -4.35 36.76
N THR A 99 -12.63 -4.23 38.02
CA THR A 99 -14.00 -4.54 38.48
C THR A 99 -15.07 -3.60 37.95
N ASP A 100 -14.71 -2.37 37.59
CA ASP A 100 -15.68 -1.37 37.15
C ASP A 100 -16.13 -1.59 35.68
N THR A 101 -15.41 -2.43 34.94
CA THR A 101 -15.76 -2.81 33.56
C THR A 101 -16.50 -4.15 33.56
N PRO A 102 -17.66 -4.28 32.86
CA PRO A 102 -18.41 -5.53 32.84
C PRO A 102 -17.56 -6.70 32.32
N PRO A 103 -17.56 -7.87 33.00
CA PRO A 103 -16.77 -9.03 32.59
C PRO A 103 -16.98 -9.50 31.15
N ALA A 104 -18.21 -9.33 30.64
CA ALA A 104 -18.56 -9.70 29.27
C ALA A 104 -17.73 -8.94 28.22
N VAL A 105 -17.30 -7.71 28.51
CA VAL A 105 -16.45 -6.90 27.62
C VAL A 105 -15.08 -7.57 27.46
N TRP A 106 -14.48 -8.01 28.56
CA TRP A 106 -13.18 -8.69 28.53
C TRP A 106 -13.23 -10.01 27.79
N CYS A 107 -14.33 -10.75 27.91
CA CYS A 107 -14.52 -12.00 27.18
C CYS A 107 -14.75 -11.76 25.68
N LYS A 108 -15.42 -10.66 25.30
CA LYS A 108 -15.51 -10.22 23.88
C LYS A 108 -14.13 -9.85 23.33
N CYS A 109 -13.34 -9.07 24.05
CA CYS A 109 -11.97 -8.74 23.67
C CYS A 109 -11.10 -9.99 23.49
N GLN A 110 -11.22 -10.97 24.40
CA GLN A 110 -10.51 -12.24 24.27
C GLN A 110 -10.95 -13.02 23.02
N SER A 111 -12.25 -13.08 22.75
CA SER A 111 -12.79 -13.77 21.57
C SER A 111 -12.29 -13.13 20.28
N ALA A 112 -12.37 -11.79 20.18
CA ALA A 112 -11.84 -11.00 19.08
C ALA A 112 -10.33 -11.25 18.88
N GLY A 113 -9.57 -11.14 19.97
CA GLY A 113 -8.13 -11.35 19.97
C GLY A 113 -7.72 -12.76 19.59
N THR A 114 -8.42 -13.80 20.08
CA THR A 114 -8.12 -15.20 19.77
C THR A 114 -8.41 -15.52 18.29
N ALA A 115 -9.57 -15.10 17.78
CA ALA A 115 -9.95 -15.31 16.40
C ALA A 115 -9.01 -14.57 15.44
N GLY A 116 -8.75 -13.29 15.72
CA GLY A 116 -7.81 -12.47 14.93
C GLY A 116 -6.40 -13.05 14.95
N ASN A 117 -5.87 -13.38 16.13
CA ASN A 117 -4.52 -13.92 16.29
C ASN A 117 -4.33 -15.21 15.49
N TRP A 118 -5.26 -16.16 15.60
CA TRP A 118 -5.17 -17.43 14.88
C TRP A 118 -5.12 -17.23 13.36
N LEU A 119 -6.01 -16.39 12.82
CA LEU A 119 -6.09 -16.13 11.39
C LEU A 119 -4.87 -15.36 10.86
N ILE A 120 -4.37 -14.38 11.62
CA ILE A 120 -3.15 -13.66 11.25
C ILE A 120 -1.93 -14.58 11.29
N TRP A 121 -1.86 -15.48 12.27
CA TRP A 121 -0.80 -16.49 12.34
C TRP A 121 -0.86 -17.46 11.16
N LEU A 122 -2.06 -17.89 10.76
CA LEU A 122 -2.27 -18.68 9.55
C LEU A 122 -1.88 -17.94 8.27
N ALA A 123 -1.97 -16.60 8.23
CA ALA A 123 -1.45 -15.81 7.11
C ALA A 123 0.08 -15.71 7.12
N TYR A 124 0.69 -15.70 8.29
CA TYR A 124 2.13 -15.48 8.48
C TYR A 124 3.00 -16.55 7.80
N VAL A 125 2.62 -17.83 7.92
CA VAL A 125 3.38 -18.95 7.35
C VAL A 125 3.36 -18.94 5.80
N PRO A 126 2.21 -18.88 5.13
CA PRO A 126 2.12 -18.70 3.69
C PRO A 126 2.88 -17.47 3.17
N LEU A 127 2.90 -16.37 3.94
CA LEU A 127 3.60 -15.15 3.55
C LEU A 127 5.12 -15.35 3.50
N TRP A 128 5.71 -16.10 4.44
CA TRP A 128 7.12 -16.50 4.39
C TRP A 128 7.43 -17.35 3.16
N VAL A 129 6.57 -18.32 2.85
CA VAL A 129 6.75 -19.18 1.67
C VAL A 129 6.65 -18.35 0.39
N ALA A 130 5.65 -17.48 0.29
CA ALA A 130 5.47 -16.55 -0.82
C ALA A 130 6.69 -15.63 -1.00
N CYS A 131 7.26 -15.12 0.10
CA CYS A 131 8.46 -14.31 0.10
C CYS A 131 9.66 -15.08 -0.50
N LEU A 132 9.92 -16.29 -0.02
CA LEU A 132 11.05 -17.11 -0.48
C LEU A 132 10.90 -17.50 -1.96
N LEU A 133 9.70 -17.93 -2.36
CA LEU A 133 9.42 -18.29 -3.75
C LEU A 133 9.57 -17.08 -4.68
N SER A 134 9.06 -15.90 -4.29
CA SER A 134 9.21 -14.65 -5.07
C SER A 134 10.69 -14.24 -5.20
N ALA A 135 11.47 -14.40 -4.13
CA ALA A 135 12.91 -14.09 -4.13
C ALA A 135 13.68 -15.04 -5.05
N VAL A 136 13.42 -16.35 -4.97
CA VAL A 136 14.05 -17.35 -5.85
C VAL A 136 13.67 -17.12 -7.31
N GLU A 137 12.41 -16.77 -7.58
CA GLU A 137 11.95 -16.47 -8.95
C GLU A 137 12.68 -15.26 -9.54
N GLY A 138 12.81 -14.17 -8.79
CA GLY A 138 13.52 -12.96 -9.24
C GLY A 138 15.03 -13.16 -9.37
N LEU A 139 15.67 -13.85 -8.41
CA LEU A 139 17.12 -14.07 -8.43
C LEU A 139 17.57 -15.11 -9.47
N ALA A 140 16.70 -16.03 -9.87
CA ALA A 140 17.02 -17.02 -10.90
C ALA A 140 17.38 -16.41 -12.26
N ALA A 141 17.03 -15.14 -12.52
CA ALA A 141 17.45 -14.43 -13.72
C ALA A 141 18.96 -14.13 -13.76
N VAL A 142 19.61 -14.01 -12.59
CA VAL A 142 21.00 -13.49 -12.49
C VAL A 142 21.95 -14.43 -11.77
N ASP A 143 21.46 -15.29 -10.87
CA ASP A 143 22.30 -16.19 -10.06
C ASP A 143 22.13 -17.67 -10.45
N ALA A 144 23.25 -18.36 -10.69
CA ALA A 144 23.28 -19.79 -10.96
C ALA A 144 22.82 -20.63 -9.76
N ARG A 145 23.08 -20.18 -8.54
CA ARG A 145 22.63 -20.87 -7.32
C ARG A 145 21.12 -20.78 -7.16
N ALA A 146 20.54 -19.61 -7.40
CA ALA A 146 19.09 -19.42 -7.42
C ALA A 146 18.41 -20.28 -8.50
N ARG A 147 19.03 -20.45 -9.68
CA ARG A 147 18.52 -21.39 -10.72
C ARG A 147 18.52 -22.85 -10.26
N SER A 148 19.57 -23.29 -9.58
CA SER A 148 19.63 -24.64 -9.01
C SER A 148 18.54 -24.86 -7.95
N ILE A 149 18.34 -23.88 -7.05
CA ILE A 149 17.27 -23.91 -6.05
C ILE A 149 15.89 -23.94 -6.72
N LYS A 150 15.66 -23.12 -7.75
CA LYS A 150 14.41 -23.13 -8.52
C LYS A 150 14.16 -24.49 -9.18
N ALA A 151 15.19 -25.15 -9.70
CA ALA A 151 15.07 -26.50 -10.28
C ALA A 151 14.71 -27.55 -9.22
N GLN A 152 15.32 -27.50 -8.03
CA GLN A 152 14.98 -28.37 -6.90
C GLN A 152 13.53 -28.15 -6.43
N LEU A 153 13.10 -26.89 -6.30
CA LEU A 153 11.72 -26.54 -5.98
C LEU A 153 10.76 -26.98 -7.09
N GLY A 154 11.20 -26.96 -8.35
CA GLY A 154 10.44 -27.49 -9.49
C GLY A 154 10.22 -28.99 -9.39
N ALA A 155 11.23 -29.75 -8.97
CA ALA A 155 11.10 -31.19 -8.71
C ALA A 155 10.10 -31.49 -7.58
N MET A 156 9.93 -30.57 -6.62
CA MET A 156 8.93 -30.66 -5.54
C MET A 156 7.54 -30.11 -5.92
N GLY A 157 7.36 -29.62 -7.16
CA GLY A 157 6.11 -28.99 -7.61
C GLY A 157 5.87 -27.55 -7.09
N LEU A 158 6.81 -27.00 -6.31
CA LEU A 158 6.70 -25.67 -5.68
C LEU A 158 7.09 -24.52 -6.61
N ALA A 159 7.88 -24.78 -7.67
CA ALA A 159 8.23 -23.74 -8.65
C ALA A 159 7.10 -23.42 -9.65
N ASN A 160 5.90 -23.97 -9.46
CA ASN A 160 4.74 -23.65 -10.28
C ASN A 160 4.21 -22.26 -9.88
N PRO A 161 4.08 -21.30 -10.83
CA PRO A 161 3.63 -19.93 -10.51
C PRO A 161 2.21 -19.89 -9.93
N ARG A 162 1.38 -20.93 -10.18
CA ARG A 162 0.07 -21.08 -9.53
C ARG A 162 0.17 -21.36 -8.03
N VAL A 163 1.22 -22.07 -7.60
CA VAL A 163 1.49 -22.34 -6.18
C VAL A 163 1.90 -21.06 -5.47
N LEU A 164 2.73 -20.23 -6.11
CA LEU A 164 3.09 -18.91 -5.60
C LEU A 164 1.85 -18.03 -5.37
N ILE A 165 0.96 -17.93 -6.37
CA ILE A 165 -0.31 -17.20 -6.21
C ILE A 165 -1.17 -17.82 -5.11
N GLY A 166 -1.20 -19.16 -5.00
CA GLY A 166 -1.89 -19.85 -3.91
C GLY A 166 -1.45 -19.37 -2.53
N PHE A 167 -0.15 -19.25 -2.28
CA PHE A 167 0.36 -18.75 -1.00
C PHE A 167 0.04 -17.28 -0.74
N TRP A 168 0.13 -16.43 -1.78
CA TRP A 168 -0.30 -15.03 -1.69
C TRP A 168 -1.80 -14.90 -1.40
N ALA A 169 -2.64 -15.68 -2.09
CA ALA A 169 -4.09 -15.70 -1.90
C ALA A 169 -4.49 -16.23 -0.52
N VAL A 170 -3.84 -17.29 -0.01
CA VAL A 170 -4.10 -17.78 1.35
C VAL A 170 -3.69 -16.72 2.38
N SER A 171 -2.52 -16.08 2.22
CA SER A 171 -2.09 -14.98 3.08
C SER A 171 -3.12 -13.85 3.08
N TRP A 172 -3.63 -13.48 1.90
CA TRP A 172 -4.64 -12.46 1.71
C TRP A 172 -5.95 -12.81 2.44
N VAL A 173 -6.48 -14.02 2.22
CA VAL A 173 -7.74 -14.47 2.84
C VAL A 173 -7.61 -14.51 4.36
N CYS A 174 -6.51 -15.05 4.87
CA CYS A 174 -6.28 -15.15 6.30
C CYS A 174 -6.09 -13.77 6.97
N LEU A 175 -5.37 -12.83 6.34
CA LEU A 175 -5.28 -11.45 6.83
C LEU A 175 -6.63 -10.74 6.80
N PHE A 176 -7.38 -10.87 5.69
CA PHE A 176 -8.71 -10.27 5.55
C PHE A 176 -9.66 -10.78 6.64
N LEU A 177 -9.78 -12.10 6.78
CA LEU A 177 -10.63 -12.71 7.78
C LEU A 177 -10.15 -12.41 9.20
N GLY A 178 -8.84 -12.34 9.45
CA GLY A 178 -8.29 -12.00 10.76
C GLY A 178 -8.63 -10.58 11.19
N LEU A 179 -8.44 -9.61 10.30
CA LEU A 179 -8.82 -8.21 10.53
C LEU A 179 -10.34 -8.07 10.71
N LEU A 180 -11.13 -8.74 9.87
CA LEU A 180 -12.59 -8.70 9.93
C LEU A 180 -13.12 -9.36 11.20
N ALA A 181 -12.58 -10.51 11.60
CA ALA A 181 -12.96 -11.20 12.83
C ALA A 181 -12.63 -10.37 14.07
N TYR A 182 -11.46 -9.73 14.10
CA TYR A 182 -11.08 -8.84 15.19
C TYR A 182 -11.99 -7.62 15.25
N ALA A 183 -12.17 -6.91 14.13
CA ALA A 183 -12.99 -5.70 14.07
C ALA A 183 -14.48 -5.97 14.34
N GLY A 184 -15.01 -7.09 13.86
CA GLY A 184 -16.42 -7.46 14.05
C GLY A 184 -16.75 -7.98 15.45
N ALA A 185 -15.75 -8.46 16.20
CA ALA A 185 -15.92 -8.93 17.58
C ALA A 185 -15.44 -7.92 18.64
N ALA A 186 -14.74 -6.87 18.21
CA ALA A 186 -14.32 -5.77 19.08
C ALA A 186 -15.55 -5.09 19.72
N PRO A 187 -15.55 -4.82 21.04
CA PRO A 187 -16.63 -4.10 21.68
C PRO A 187 -16.59 -2.61 21.31
N ASP A 188 -17.76 -1.97 21.21
CA ASP A 188 -17.88 -0.53 20.91
C ASP A 188 -17.33 0.37 22.04
N SER A 189 -17.30 -0.15 23.27
CA SER A 189 -16.85 0.53 24.47
C SER A 189 -16.15 -0.43 25.42
N LEU A 190 -15.14 0.05 26.14
CA LEU A 190 -14.53 -0.65 27.28
C LEU A 190 -15.21 -0.30 28.61
N GLY A 191 -16.40 0.29 28.59
CA GLY A 191 -17.15 0.71 29.77
C GLY A 191 -17.28 2.22 29.89
N TRP A 192 -16.39 2.99 29.27
CA TRP A 192 -16.49 4.44 29.15
C TRP A 192 -15.99 4.92 27.78
N GLY A 193 -16.75 5.80 27.13
CA GLY A 193 -16.37 6.34 25.80
C GLY A 193 -16.34 5.30 24.69
N THR A 194 -15.85 5.72 23.52
CA THR A 194 -15.69 4.89 22.33
C THR A 194 -14.34 4.22 22.27
N VAL A 195 -14.30 3.09 21.58
CA VAL A 195 -13.07 2.38 21.26
C VAL A 195 -12.49 2.86 19.92
N HIS A 196 -11.17 2.99 19.85
CA HIS A 196 -10.44 3.35 18.64
C HIS A 196 -9.41 2.28 18.29
N PHE A 197 -9.21 2.04 17.00
CA PHE A 197 -8.14 1.14 16.52
C PHE A 197 -6.79 1.84 16.56
N GLU A 198 -5.79 1.11 17.04
CA GLU A 198 -4.44 1.60 17.27
C GLU A 198 -3.45 1.18 16.18
N ALA A 199 -2.21 1.67 16.32
CA ALA A 199 -1.13 1.47 15.36
C ALA A 199 -0.90 -0.01 14.98
N SER A 200 -1.09 -0.97 15.88
CA SER A 200 -0.85 -2.39 15.58
C SER A 200 -1.90 -2.94 14.61
N PHE A 201 -3.17 -2.58 14.81
CA PHE A 201 -4.24 -2.90 13.86
C PHE A 201 -3.99 -2.18 12.52
N GLY A 202 -3.53 -0.92 12.59
CA GLY A 202 -3.11 -0.13 11.44
C GLY A 202 -1.99 -0.78 10.61
N LEU A 203 -0.95 -1.31 11.25
CA LEU A 203 0.14 -2.02 10.60
C LEU A 203 -0.34 -3.32 9.93
N ALA A 204 -1.22 -4.07 10.58
CA ALA A 204 -1.82 -5.27 9.98
C ALA A 204 -2.69 -4.91 8.76
N ARG A 205 -3.45 -3.80 8.82
CA ARG A 205 -4.19 -3.27 7.67
C ARG A 205 -3.28 -2.84 6.53
N LEU A 206 -2.17 -2.17 6.83
CA LEU A 206 -1.15 -1.81 5.83
C LEU A 206 -0.54 -3.08 5.18
N SER A 207 -0.22 -4.10 5.98
CA SER A 207 0.23 -5.41 5.44
C SER A 207 -0.80 -6.03 4.51
N PHE A 208 -2.09 -5.99 4.87
CA PHE A 208 -3.16 -6.47 4.01
C PHE A 208 -3.23 -5.73 2.67
N LEU A 209 -3.09 -4.40 2.68
CA LEU A 209 -3.07 -3.60 1.45
C LEU A 209 -1.86 -3.96 0.57
N LEU A 210 -0.67 -4.06 1.15
CA LEU A 210 0.54 -4.47 0.44
C LEU A 210 0.42 -5.88 -0.16
N VAL A 211 -0.11 -6.83 0.63
CA VAL A 211 -0.39 -8.20 0.16
C VAL A 211 -1.39 -8.19 -0.99
N THR A 212 -2.42 -7.33 -0.94
CA THR A 212 -3.40 -7.17 -2.03
C THR A 212 -2.72 -6.70 -3.31
N ILE A 213 -1.87 -5.66 -3.23
CA ILE A 213 -1.15 -5.11 -4.38
C ILE A 213 -0.21 -6.17 -5.00
N CYS A 214 0.58 -6.88 -4.18
CA CYS A 214 1.47 -7.94 -4.65
C CYS A 214 0.70 -9.12 -5.27
N THR A 215 -0.40 -9.55 -4.63
CA THR A 215 -1.24 -10.63 -5.16
C THR A 215 -1.82 -10.25 -6.52
N ALA A 216 -2.31 -9.01 -6.66
CA ALA A 216 -2.83 -8.50 -7.92
C ALA A 216 -1.73 -8.41 -9.00
N ALA A 217 -0.55 -7.90 -8.66
CA ALA A 217 0.57 -7.75 -9.60
C ALA A 217 1.10 -9.11 -10.10
N ILE A 218 1.28 -10.08 -9.20
CA ILE A 218 1.71 -11.44 -9.57
C ILE A 218 0.63 -12.15 -10.39
N THR A 219 -0.64 -11.97 -10.04
CA THR A 219 -1.76 -12.53 -10.82
C THR A 219 -1.85 -11.92 -12.21
N ALA A 220 -1.71 -10.59 -12.32
CA ALA A 220 -1.69 -9.88 -13.59
C ALA A 220 -0.55 -10.37 -14.50
N LYS A 221 0.64 -10.59 -13.92
CA LYS A 221 1.77 -11.20 -14.61
C LYS A 221 1.46 -12.63 -15.08
N LEU A 222 0.90 -13.48 -14.21
CA LEU A 222 0.59 -14.87 -14.55
C LEU A 222 -0.47 -14.99 -15.65
N LEU A 223 -1.50 -14.15 -15.60
CA LEU A 223 -2.55 -14.09 -16.61
C LEU A 223 -2.12 -13.35 -17.89
N ARG A 224 -0.87 -12.84 -17.95
CA ARG A 224 -0.34 -12.01 -19.05
C ARG A 224 -1.26 -10.82 -19.38
N LEU A 225 -1.99 -10.33 -18.36
CA LEU A 225 -2.86 -9.15 -18.47
C LEU A 225 -2.02 -7.88 -18.62
N TRP A 226 -0.83 -7.87 -18.04
CA TRP A 226 0.21 -6.92 -18.39
C TRP A 226 1.07 -7.54 -19.47
N HIS A 227 1.03 -6.95 -20.67
CA HIS A 227 2.12 -7.15 -21.61
C HIS A 227 3.36 -6.53 -20.93
N GLU A 228 4.48 -7.26 -20.91
CA GLU A 228 5.74 -6.79 -20.28
C GLU A 228 6.18 -5.44 -20.85
N GLU A 229 5.72 -5.13 -22.07
CA GLU A 229 5.78 -3.83 -22.73
C GLU A 229 5.12 -2.73 -21.88
N ASN A 230 3.88 -2.85 -21.39
CA ASN A 230 3.20 -1.73 -20.72
C ASN A 230 3.85 -1.28 -19.40
N PHE A 231 4.34 -2.21 -18.57
CA PHE A 231 5.03 -1.85 -17.33
C PHE A 231 6.46 -1.40 -17.61
N GLY A 232 7.14 -2.07 -18.57
CA GLY A 232 8.46 -1.67 -19.04
C GLY A 232 8.48 -0.32 -19.75
N GLU A 233 7.40 0.03 -20.46
CA GLU A 233 7.15 1.32 -21.12
C GLU A 233 6.85 2.37 -20.06
N ALA A 234 5.95 2.12 -19.09
CA ALA A 234 5.70 3.09 -18.03
C ALA A 234 6.97 3.36 -17.17
N LEU A 235 7.77 2.33 -16.89
CA LEU A 235 9.07 2.50 -16.23
C LEU A 235 10.11 3.14 -17.17
N GLY A 236 10.07 2.77 -18.46
CA GLY A 236 10.87 3.33 -19.53
C GLY A 236 10.67 4.83 -19.65
N ASP A 237 9.43 5.26 -19.85
CA ASP A 237 8.96 6.64 -19.85
C ASP A 237 9.39 7.39 -18.59
N PHE A 238 9.31 6.76 -17.42
CA PHE A 238 9.85 7.34 -16.21
C PHE A 238 11.38 7.52 -16.26
N THR A 239 12.13 6.50 -16.69
CA THR A 239 13.60 6.54 -16.77
C THR A 239 14.10 7.49 -17.86
N GLU A 240 13.37 7.63 -18.95
CA GLU A 240 13.65 8.51 -20.08
C GLU A 240 13.21 9.94 -19.81
N SER A 241 12.20 10.14 -18.94
CA SER A 241 11.76 11.47 -18.55
C SER A 241 12.88 12.28 -17.86
N ARG A 242 13.00 13.56 -18.24
CA ARG A 242 13.96 14.50 -17.66
C ARG A 242 13.26 15.78 -17.22
N GLY A 243 13.86 16.48 -16.26
CA GLY A 243 13.36 17.77 -15.77
C GLY A 243 11.99 17.66 -15.09
N ILE A 244 11.03 18.48 -15.54
CA ILE A 244 9.75 18.70 -14.86
C ILE A 244 8.86 17.46 -14.89
N ARG A 245 8.81 16.72 -16.01
CA ARG A 245 7.99 15.50 -16.13
C ARG A 245 8.44 14.43 -15.14
N ARG A 246 9.75 14.25 -14.96
CA ARG A 246 10.31 13.30 -13.97
C ARG A 246 10.01 13.73 -12.54
N ALA A 247 10.17 15.02 -12.24
CA ALA A 247 9.84 15.56 -10.92
C ALA A 247 8.34 15.31 -10.60
N LEU A 248 7.46 15.51 -11.57
CA LEU A 248 6.03 15.28 -11.43
C LEU A 248 5.70 13.80 -11.18
N TYR A 249 6.30 12.87 -11.93
CA TYR A 249 6.18 11.44 -11.64
C TYR A 249 6.63 11.09 -10.22
N LEU A 250 7.81 11.57 -9.81
CA LEU A 250 8.34 11.34 -8.46
C LEU A 250 7.41 11.88 -7.37
N THR A 251 6.88 13.10 -7.54
CA THR A 251 5.96 13.69 -6.56
C THR A 251 4.65 12.92 -6.49
N LEU A 252 4.08 12.50 -7.63
CA LEU A 252 2.85 11.71 -7.65
C LEU A 252 3.02 10.31 -7.02
N PHE A 253 4.13 9.62 -7.32
CA PHE A 253 4.46 8.35 -6.67
C PHE A 253 4.72 8.51 -5.18
N ALA A 254 5.43 9.56 -4.77
CA ALA A 254 5.63 9.88 -3.36
C ALA A 254 4.28 10.15 -2.67
N GLN A 255 3.36 10.87 -3.32
CA GLN A 255 2.03 11.14 -2.77
C GLN A 255 1.21 9.85 -2.60
N LEU A 256 1.25 8.93 -3.56
CA LEU A 256 0.62 7.61 -3.43
C LEU A 256 1.23 6.80 -2.27
N LEU A 257 2.56 6.85 -2.11
CA LEU A 257 3.24 6.19 -0.99
C LEU A 257 2.83 6.79 0.36
N LEU A 258 2.73 8.12 0.46
CA LEU A 258 2.27 8.79 1.67
C LEU A 258 0.80 8.43 1.98
N PHE A 259 -0.07 8.36 0.98
CA PHE A 259 -1.45 7.88 1.17
C PHE A 259 -1.49 6.43 1.67
N LEU A 260 -0.60 5.58 1.16
CA LEU A 260 -0.46 4.22 1.66
C LEU A 260 -0.02 4.21 3.13
N LEU A 261 0.88 5.12 3.55
CA LEU A 261 1.24 5.26 4.97
C LEU A 261 0.08 5.80 5.82
N THR A 262 -0.74 6.73 5.33
CA THR A 262 -1.93 7.20 6.08
C THR A 262 -2.94 6.09 6.35
N SER A 263 -2.93 5.02 5.54
CA SER A 263 -3.75 3.82 5.78
C SER A 263 -3.42 3.09 7.08
N ILE A 264 -2.34 3.45 7.79
CA ILE A 264 -2.12 2.97 9.15
C ILE A 264 -3.20 3.53 10.09
N ALA A 265 -3.63 4.78 9.93
CA ALA A 265 -4.69 5.39 10.74
C ALA A 265 -6.05 5.35 10.05
N ASN A 266 -6.17 5.82 8.79
CA ASN A 266 -7.43 5.92 8.07
C ASN A 266 -7.28 5.65 6.57
N LEU A 267 -8.29 5.06 5.94
CA LEU A 267 -8.31 4.87 4.50
C LEU A 267 -8.91 6.12 3.81
N ASP A 268 -8.04 6.96 3.24
CA ASP A 268 -8.46 8.16 2.54
C ASP A 268 -8.69 7.89 1.04
N TRP A 269 -9.95 8.06 0.59
CA TRP A 269 -10.34 7.90 -0.82
C TRP A 269 -9.62 8.87 -1.76
N GLN A 270 -9.07 9.96 -1.22
CA GLN A 270 -8.27 10.94 -1.96
C GLN A 270 -7.03 10.31 -2.62
N ALA A 271 -6.59 9.13 -2.17
CA ALA A 271 -5.51 8.36 -2.78
C ALA A 271 -5.77 7.99 -4.26
N LEU A 272 -7.02 8.03 -4.72
CA LEU A 272 -7.37 7.81 -6.13
C LEU A 272 -7.01 9.00 -7.03
N ILE A 273 -6.91 10.20 -6.48
CA ILE A 273 -6.72 11.43 -7.26
C ILE A 273 -5.37 11.43 -8.01
N PRO A 274 -4.23 11.11 -7.39
CA PRO A 274 -2.95 11.03 -8.10
C PRO A 274 -2.95 10.05 -9.29
N LEU A 275 -3.80 9.01 -9.27
CA LEU A 275 -3.91 8.06 -10.38
C LEU A 275 -4.40 8.72 -11.67
N PHE A 276 -5.30 9.70 -11.58
CA PHE A 276 -5.76 10.44 -12.76
C PHE A 276 -4.63 11.31 -13.34
N ALA A 277 -3.79 11.91 -12.50
CA ALA A 277 -2.62 12.66 -12.98
C ALA A 277 -1.56 11.74 -13.60
N LEU A 278 -1.31 10.58 -13.01
CA LEU A 278 -0.40 9.58 -13.60
C LEU A 278 -0.92 9.09 -14.96
N TYR A 279 -2.21 8.78 -15.06
CA TYR A 279 -2.81 8.36 -16.32
C TYR A 279 -2.83 9.47 -17.38
N TYR A 280 -2.95 10.73 -16.95
CA TYR A 280 -2.76 11.88 -17.84
C TYR A 280 -1.33 11.93 -18.38
N LEU A 281 -0.30 11.70 -17.56
CA LEU A 281 1.09 11.73 -18.02
C LEU A 281 1.45 10.62 -19.00
N ASP A 282 0.78 9.48 -18.87
CA ASP A 282 0.93 8.32 -19.74
C ASP A 282 0.20 8.51 -21.08
N THR A 283 -1.04 9.00 -21.05
CA THR A 283 -1.89 9.04 -22.25
C THR A 283 -2.01 10.42 -22.92
N ASP A 284 -1.51 11.48 -22.28
CA ASP A 284 -1.66 12.89 -22.66
C ASP A 284 -3.12 13.35 -22.92
N LYS A 285 -4.11 12.60 -22.41
CA LYS A 285 -5.54 12.89 -22.57
C LYS A 285 -6.01 13.97 -21.59
N ALA A 286 -6.38 15.14 -22.13
CA ALA A 286 -6.82 16.31 -21.35
C ALA A 286 -7.99 16.03 -20.37
N ASN A 287 -8.88 15.07 -20.67
CA ASN A 287 -10.00 14.72 -19.79
C ASN A 287 -9.54 14.31 -18.38
N PHE A 288 -8.43 13.57 -18.27
CA PHE A 288 -7.89 13.13 -16.99
C PHE A 288 -7.21 14.25 -16.21
N LEU A 289 -6.61 15.22 -16.93
CA LEU A 289 -6.09 16.44 -16.31
C LEU A 289 -7.21 17.28 -15.71
N VAL A 290 -8.31 17.48 -16.45
CA VAL A 290 -9.48 18.23 -15.94
C VAL A 290 -10.06 17.51 -14.71
N LEU A 291 -10.24 16.19 -14.78
CA LEU A 291 -10.74 15.40 -13.65
C LEU A 291 -9.83 15.52 -12.42
N TYR A 292 -8.51 15.41 -12.61
CA TYR A 292 -7.53 15.62 -11.55
C TYR A 292 -7.65 17.00 -10.91
N LEU A 293 -7.69 18.07 -11.72
CA LEU A 293 -7.76 19.45 -11.25
C LEU A 293 -9.06 19.69 -10.46
N THR A 294 -10.21 19.28 -10.99
CA THR A 294 -11.51 19.45 -10.32
C THR A 294 -11.56 18.74 -8.98
N LEU A 295 -11.12 17.47 -8.92
CA LEU A 295 -11.10 16.71 -7.67
C LEU A 295 -10.06 17.26 -6.68
N THR A 296 -8.92 17.76 -7.18
CA THR A 296 -7.91 18.39 -6.32
C THR A 296 -8.46 19.67 -5.68
N VAL A 297 -9.12 20.54 -6.44
CA VAL A 297 -9.75 21.76 -5.89
C VAL A 297 -10.81 21.42 -4.85
N MET A 298 -11.67 20.43 -5.14
CA MET A 298 -12.68 19.97 -4.19
C MET A 298 -12.04 19.44 -2.90
N THR A 299 -11.00 18.61 -3.02
CA THR A 299 -10.31 18.04 -1.85
C THR A 299 -9.52 19.06 -1.06
N LEU A 300 -8.95 20.10 -1.69
CA LEU A 300 -8.29 21.18 -0.96
C LEU A 300 -9.21 21.88 0.05
N LEU A 301 -10.49 22.04 -0.28
CA LEU A 301 -11.47 22.56 0.68
C LEU A 301 -11.64 21.63 1.88
N PHE A 302 -11.82 20.33 1.63
CA PHE A 302 -11.94 19.31 2.68
C PHE A 302 -10.66 19.22 3.52
N ASP A 303 -9.49 19.35 2.91
CA ASP A 303 -8.21 19.35 3.61
C ASP A 303 -8.09 20.57 4.52
N CYS A 304 -8.44 21.77 4.04
CA CYS A 304 -8.46 22.97 4.87
C CYS A 304 -9.41 22.83 6.07
N MET A 305 -10.60 22.24 5.87
CA MET A 305 -11.53 21.96 6.96
C MET A 305 -10.94 20.97 7.97
N ARG A 306 -10.35 19.85 7.51
CA ARG A 306 -9.69 18.87 8.38
C ARG A 306 -8.54 19.51 9.18
N LEU A 307 -7.65 20.25 8.51
CA LEU A 307 -6.53 20.93 9.16
C LEU A 307 -7.00 21.97 10.19
N SER A 308 -8.10 22.68 9.93
CA SER A 308 -8.68 23.63 10.89
C SER A 308 -9.31 22.97 12.11
N ALA A 309 -9.73 21.72 11.98
CA ALA A 309 -10.33 20.93 13.05
C ALA A 309 -9.30 20.15 13.87
N LEU A 310 -8.01 20.21 13.52
CA LEU A 310 -6.98 19.46 14.23
C LEU A 310 -6.82 19.97 15.67
N PRO A 311 -6.81 19.07 16.67
CA PRO A 311 -6.42 19.44 18.02
C PRO A 311 -4.95 19.89 18.03
N ARG A 312 -4.54 20.58 19.10
CA ARG A 312 -3.11 20.92 19.25
C ARG A 312 -2.30 19.63 19.36
N TRP A 313 -1.16 19.57 18.69
CA TRP A 313 -0.21 18.45 18.70
C TRP A 313 0.11 17.88 20.09
N ALA A 314 0.15 18.74 21.11
CA ALA A 314 0.42 18.35 22.50
C ALA A 314 -0.66 17.42 23.11
N PHE A 315 -1.82 17.30 22.47
CA PHE A 315 -2.94 16.46 22.90
C PHE A 315 -3.26 15.34 21.91
N MET A 316 -2.36 15.06 20.96
CA MET A 316 -2.49 13.96 20.01
C MET A 316 -1.68 12.75 20.47
N ASP A 317 -2.27 11.57 20.36
CA ASP A 317 -1.54 10.32 20.54
C ASP A 317 -0.52 10.15 19.40
N GLY A 318 0.57 9.43 19.67
CA GLY A 318 1.72 9.35 18.76
C GLY A 318 1.38 8.85 17.36
N LYS A 319 0.40 7.95 17.23
CA LYS A 319 -0.10 7.47 15.93
C LYS A 319 -0.89 8.52 15.15
N ASP A 320 -1.71 9.31 15.84
CA ASP A 320 -2.54 10.35 15.22
C ASP A 320 -1.65 11.51 14.82
N ALA A 321 -0.69 11.89 15.67
CA ALA A 321 0.34 12.85 15.31
C ALA A 321 1.12 12.40 14.06
N PHE A 322 1.56 11.14 13.98
CA PHE A 322 2.24 10.62 12.79
C PHE A 322 1.34 10.71 11.54
N ALA A 323 0.11 10.22 11.63
CA ALA A 323 -0.82 10.21 10.50
C ALA A 323 -1.15 11.62 10.00
N GLU A 324 -1.39 12.56 10.92
CA GLU A 324 -1.67 13.96 10.58
C GLU A 324 -0.42 14.68 10.04
N ALA A 325 0.78 14.34 10.53
CA ALA A 325 2.02 14.86 9.95
C ALA A 325 2.20 14.41 8.50
N VAL A 326 1.98 13.12 8.22
CA VAL A 326 2.00 12.59 6.84
C VAL A 326 0.92 13.26 5.99
N TYR A 327 -0.28 13.46 6.53
CA TYR A 327 -1.38 14.13 5.84
C TYR A 327 -1.05 15.59 5.48
N ILE A 328 -0.38 16.33 6.37
CA ILE A 328 0.10 17.70 6.06
C ILE A 328 1.11 17.68 4.92
N VAL A 329 2.02 16.70 4.88
CA VAL A 329 2.95 16.55 3.76
C VAL A 329 2.21 16.26 2.45
N ILE A 330 1.17 15.41 2.48
CA ILE A 330 0.30 15.16 1.31
C ILE A 330 -0.38 16.45 0.85
N PHE A 331 -0.93 17.22 1.78
CA PHE A 331 -1.57 18.50 1.48
C PHE A 331 -0.61 19.48 0.80
N LEU A 332 0.61 19.63 1.33
CA LEU A 332 1.64 20.47 0.72
C LEU A 332 2.08 19.93 -0.66
N ALA A 333 2.17 18.61 -0.81
CA ALA A 333 2.52 17.97 -2.08
C ALA A 333 1.50 18.28 -3.19
N LYS A 334 0.20 18.43 -2.88
CA LYS A 334 -0.82 18.83 -3.87
C LYS A 334 -0.47 20.16 -4.55
N PHE A 335 -0.02 21.15 -3.80
CA PHE A 335 0.43 22.43 -4.38
C PHE A 335 1.67 22.26 -5.24
N GLY A 336 2.62 21.41 -4.81
CA GLY A 336 3.80 21.05 -5.60
C GLY A 336 3.42 20.41 -6.94
N VAL A 337 2.48 19.46 -6.93
CA VAL A 337 1.97 18.81 -8.16
C VAL A 337 1.28 19.81 -9.08
N LEU A 338 0.43 20.68 -8.54
CA LEU A 338 -0.25 21.72 -9.33
C LEU A 338 0.76 22.68 -9.99
N PHE A 339 1.79 23.10 -9.25
CA PHE A 339 2.86 23.95 -9.78
C PHE A 339 3.64 23.24 -10.91
N LEU A 340 4.03 21.98 -10.69
CA LEU A 340 4.75 21.19 -11.69
C LEU A 340 3.90 20.94 -12.95
N LEU A 341 2.61 20.70 -12.80
CA LEU A 341 1.67 20.57 -13.93
C LEU A 341 1.56 21.87 -14.73
N ALA A 342 1.43 23.01 -14.05
CA ALA A 342 1.37 24.32 -14.71
C ALA A 342 2.69 24.63 -15.46
N ALA A 343 3.83 24.32 -14.86
CA ALA A 343 5.14 24.49 -15.48
C ALA A 343 5.32 23.58 -16.70
N LEU A 344 4.88 22.32 -16.62
CA LEU A 344 4.89 21.37 -17.73
C LEU A 344 4.03 21.88 -18.89
N LYS A 345 2.79 22.32 -18.61
CA LYS A 345 1.89 22.88 -19.63
C LYS A 345 2.46 24.14 -20.29
N ARG A 346 3.13 24.99 -19.53
CA ARG A 346 3.78 26.19 -20.08
C ARG A 346 4.94 25.82 -21.03
N GLN A 347 5.70 24.77 -20.71
CA GLN A 347 6.74 24.26 -21.60
C GLN A 347 6.16 23.69 -22.89
N GLU A 348 5.09 22.89 -22.81
CA GLU A 348 4.40 22.33 -23.99
C GLU A 348 3.85 23.43 -24.91
N LEU A 349 3.28 24.49 -24.34
CA LEU A 349 2.79 25.63 -25.12
C LEU A 349 3.94 26.39 -25.80
N ALA A 350 5.06 26.60 -25.10
CA ALA A 350 6.22 27.29 -25.65
C ALA A 350 6.89 26.51 -26.79
N SER A 351 6.97 25.17 -26.70
CA SER A 351 7.53 24.33 -27.77
C SER A 351 6.62 24.25 -28.99
N THR A 352 5.31 24.33 -28.81
CA THR A 352 4.35 24.35 -29.92
C THR A 352 4.37 25.68 -30.70
N GLN A 353 4.71 26.78 -30.03
CA GLN A 353 4.74 28.12 -30.62
C GLN A 353 6.04 28.44 -31.39
N TYR A 354 7.11 27.66 -31.17
CA TYR A 354 8.38 27.76 -31.90
C TYR A 354 8.80 26.38 -32.43
N PRO A 355 8.29 25.92 -33.59
CA PRO A 355 8.84 24.74 -34.22
C PRO A 355 10.33 24.98 -34.51
N PRO A 356 11.21 23.96 -34.38
CA PRO A 356 12.61 24.11 -34.72
C PRO A 356 12.70 24.63 -36.16
N ALA A 357 13.51 25.68 -36.36
CA ALA A 357 13.81 26.22 -37.67
C ALA A 357 14.14 25.04 -38.59
N GLY A 358 13.31 24.85 -39.61
CA GLY A 358 13.41 23.74 -40.53
C GLY A 358 14.84 23.62 -41.03
N ASP A 359 15.38 22.40 -40.95
CA ASP A 359 16.50 21.99 -41.77
C ASP A 359 16.18 22.40 -43.21
N GLY A 360 17.00 23.28 -43.78
CA GLY A 360 16.72 24.06 -44.98
C GLY A 360 16.67 23.23 -46.26
N ARG A 361 15.69 22.35 -46.38
CA ARG A 361 15.30 21.76 -47.66
C ARG A 361 14.18 22.60 -48.23
N GLU A 362 14.56 23.37 -49.24
CA GLU A 362 13.66 24.07 -50.14
C GLU A 362 12.55 23.13 -50.63
N PRO A 363 11.30 23.59 -50.74
CA PRO A 363 10.25 22.82 -51.38
C PRO A 363 10.56 22.71 -52.87
N GLU A 364 10.87 21.48 -53.30
CA GLU A 364 10.92 21.08 -54.70
C GLU A 364 9.50 21.28 -55.27
N ILE A 365 9.34 22.34 -56.07
CA ILE A 365 8.13 22.64 -56.82
C ILE A 365 8.02 21.56 -57.90
N ALA A 366 7.07 20.64 -57.75
CA ALA A 366 6.69 19.72 -58.82
C ALA A 366 5.73 20.44 -59.78
N GLU A 367 6.16 20.58 -61.04
CA GLU A 367 5.31 20.95 -62.19
C GLU A 367 4.29 19.86 -62.54
#